data_AF-A0A5N8HMN5-F1
#
_entry.id   AF-A0A5N8HMN5-F1
#
_cell.length_a   1.000
_cell.length_b   1.000
_cell.length_c   1.000
_cell.angle_alpha   90.00
_cell.angle_beta   90.00
_cell.angle_gamma   90.00
#
_symmetry.space_group_name_H-M   'P 1'
#
loop_
_entity.id
_entity.type
_entity.pdbx_description
1 polymer ?
#
loop_
_entity_poly.entity_id
_entity_poly.type
_entity_poly.pdbx_seq_one_letter_code
_entity_poly.pdbx_strand_id
1 'polypeptide(L)' 'MDVMRSVLGMVVLLAIAFLLSVNKKKISLRTVGAALVLQVVIGGIMLWLPQGRWVAEKVAFGVHKV' A
#
# COMPACT_ATOMS: atom_id res chain seq x y z
N MET A 1 16.00 4.67 12.11
CA MET A 1 16.36 3.31 11.64
C MET A 1 15.13 2.51 11.19
N ASP A 2 13.91 2.98 11.48
CA ASP A 2 12.66 2.27 11.19
C ASP A 2 12.22 2.35 9.73
N VAL A 3 12.45 3.49 9.07
CA VAL A 3 12.15 3.65 7.64
C VAL A 3 12.96 2.65 6.79
N MET A 4 14.24 2.43 7.15
CA MET A 4 15.10 1.45 6.47
C MET A 4 14.51 0.03 6.56
N ARG A 5 14.04 -0.37 7.75
CA ARG A 5 13.36 -1.66 7.95
C ARG A 5 12.05 -1.76 7.18
N SER A 6 11.26 -0.68 7.15
CA SER A 6 9.98 -0.63 6.44
C SER A 6 10.17 -0.76 4.93
N VAL A 7 11.16 -0.05 4.37
CA VAL A 7 11.52 -0.15 2.95
C VAL A 7 12.06 -1.55 2.63
N LEU A 8 12.94 -2.10 3.47
CA LEU A 8 13.47 -3.45 3.31
C LEU A 8 12.33 -4.49 3.28
N GLY A 9 11.36 -4.39 4.19
CA GLY A 9 10.19 -5.26 4.20
C GLY A 9 9.39 -5.19 2.90
N MET A 10 9.19 -4.00 2.35
CA MET A 10 8.44 -3.81 1.10
C MET A 10 9.16 -4.44 -0.10
N VAL A 11 10.48 -4.33 -0.17
CA VAL A 11 11.30 -4.99 -1.20
C VAL A 11 11.23 -6.51 -1.06
N VAL A 12 11.32 -7.05 0.16
CA VAL A 12 11.24 -8.49 0.42
C VAL A 12 9.88 -9.05 -0.01
N LEU A 13 8.78 -8.38 0.31
CA LEU A 13 7.44 -8.80 -0.11
C LEU A 13 7.29 -8.82 -1.63
N LEU A 14 7.80 -7.80 -2.33
CA LEU A 14 7.80 -7.74 -3.79
C LEU A 14 8.67 -8.85 -4.40
N ALA A 15 9.83 -9.15 -3.80
CA ALA A 15 10.70 -10.24 -4.24
C ALA A 15 10.03 -11.62 -4.09
N ILE A 16 9.34 -11.87 -2.96
CA ILE A 16 8.57 -13.09 -2.74
C ILE A 16 7.44 -13.21 -3.77
N ALA A 17 6.68 -12.13 -3.99
CA ALA A 17 5.62 -12.12 -5.00
C ALA A 17 6.14 -12.42 -6.42
N PHE A 18 7.33 -11.92 -6.76
CA PHE A 18 7.99 -12.21 -8.02
C PHE A 18 8.49 -13.66 -8.12
N LEU A 19 9.03 -14.20 -7.03
CA LEU A 19 9.51 -15.59 -6.94
C LEU A 19 8.34 -16.59 -7.11
N LEU A 20 7.23 -16.36 -6.40
CA LEU A 20 6.01 -17.18 -6.49
C LEU A 20 5.19 -16.93 -7.77
N SER A 21 5.52 -15.91 -8.56
CA SER A 21 4.80 -15.65 -9.80
C SER A 21 5.05 -16.75 -10.83
N VAL A 22 3.95 -17.38 -11.27
CA VAL A 22 3.90 -18.45 -12.27
C VAL A 22 4.31 -17.94 -13.66
N ASN A 23 3.95 -16.70 -14.01
CA ASN A 23 4.22 -16.11 -15.32
C ASN A 23 4.95 -14.77 -15.18
N LYS A 24 6.23 -14.84 -14.77
CA LYS A 24 7.09 -13.67 -14.54
C LYS A 24 7.15 -12.70 -15.73
N LYS A 25 7.04 -13.22 -16.97
CA LYS A 25 6.99 -12.44 -18.22
C LYS A 25 5.69 -11.67 -18.47
N LYS A 26 4.57 -12.10 -17.87
CA LYS A 26 3.27 -11.39 -17.99
C LYS A 26 3.09 -10.33 -16.89
N ILE A 27 4.03 -10.20 -15.97
CA ILE A 27 3.98 -9.14 -14.96
C ILE A 27 4.13 -7.80 -15.68
N SER A 28 3.03 -7.07 -15.79
CA SER A 28 3.02 -5.74 -16.36
C SER A 28 3.57 -4.75 -15.33
N LEU A 29 4.84 -4.36 -15.51
CA LEU A 29 5.52 -3.38 -14.65
C LEU A 29 4.71 -2.08 -14.47
N ARG A 30 3.98 -1.67 -15.52
CA ARG A 30 3.09 -0.51 -15.49
C ARG A 30 1.97 -0.66 -14.46
N THR A 31 1.38 -1.85 -14.36
CA THR A 31 0.23 -2.11 -13.48
C THR A 31 0.69 -2.32 -12.04
N VAL A 32 1.78 -3.08 -11.84
CA VAL A 32 2.37 -3.28 -10.51
C VAL A 32 2.93 -1.96 -9.96
N GLY A 33 3.62 -1.19 -10.79
CA GLY A 33 4.13 0.13 -10.42
C GLY A 33 3.00 1.12 -10.11
N ALA A 34 1.96 1.16 -10.94
CA ALA A 34 0.78 2.00 -10.67
C ALA A 34 0.08 1.59 -9.36
N ALA A 35 -0.07 0.29 -9.10
CA ALA A 35 -0.65 -0.20 -7.86
C ALA A 35 0.19 0.18 -6.63
N LEU A 36 1.52 0.06 -6.70
CA LEU A 36 2.41 0.47 -5.62
C LEU A 36 2.35 1.98 -5.35
N VAL A 37 2.39 2.81 -6.40
CA VAL A 37 2.26 4.26 -6.25
C VAL A 37 0.91 4.61 -5.64
N LEU A 38 -0.17 4.04 -6.16
CA LEU A 38 -1.51 4.27 -5.64
C LEU A 38 -1.62 3.87 -4.16
N GLN A 39 -1.04 2.72 -3.78
CA GLN A 39 -1.04 2.25 -2.40
C GLN A 39 -0.30 3.21 -1.46
N VAL A 40 0.89 3.69 -1.86
CA VAL A 40 1.67 4.64 -1.06
C VAL A 40 0.95 5.99 -0.97
N VAL A 41 0.37 6.47 -2.07
CA VAL A 41 -0.38 7.72 -2.11
C VAL A 41 -1.61 7.66 -1.21
N ILE A 42 -2.42 6.60 -1.31
CA ILE A 42 -3.62 6.44 -0.47
C ILE A 42 -3.20 6.31 1.00
N GLY A 43 -2.21 5.47 1.31
CA GLY A 43 -1.70 5.32 2.67
C GLY A 43 -1.15 6.63 3.24
N GLY A 44 -0.40 7.39 2.43
CA GLY A 44 0.12 8.70 2.79
C GLY A 44 -0.98 9.74 3.00
N ILE A 45 -2.01 9.76 2.14
CA ILE A 45 -3.15 10.67 2.31
C ILE A 45 -3.91 10.34 3.59
N MET A 46 -4.24 9.07 3.82
CA MET A 46 -5.00 8.66 4.99
C MET A 46 -4.23 8.83 6.29
N LEU A 47 -2.91 8.60 6.30
CA LEU A 47 -2.10 8.63 7.51
C LEU A 47 -1.40 9.96 7.75
N TRP A 48 -1.14 10.79 6.74
CA TRP A 48 -0.35 12.02 6.90
C TRP A 48 -1.20 13.30 6.77
N LEU A 49 -2.23 13.31 5.92
CA LEU A 49 -3.10 14.48 5.80
C LEU A 49 -4.23 14.45 6.85
N PRO A 50 -4.49 15.58 7.55
CA PRO A 50 -5.56 15.67 8.55
C PRO A 50 -6.96 15.44 7.96
N GLN A 51 -7.19 15.86 6.70
CA GLN A 51 -8.44 15.59 6.00
C GLN A 51 -8.65 14.09 5.71
N GLY A 52 -7.58 13.36 5.37
CA GLY A 52 -7.64 11.91 5.11
C GLY A 52 -7.95 11.10 6.36
N ARG A 53 -7.34 11.47 7.50
CA ARG A 53 -7.63 10.87 8.81
C ARG A 53 -9.08 11.07 9.21
N TRP A 54 -9.62 12.28 9.03
CA TRP A 54 -11.01 12.59 9.38
C TRP A 54 -12.03 11.80 8.55
N VAL A 55 -11.76 11.60 7.26
CA VAL A 55 -12.59 10.74 6.40
C VAL A 55 -12.52 9.30 6.90
N ALA A 56 -11.33 8.79 7.22
CA ALA A 56 -11.15 7.44 7.74
C ALA A 56 -11.88 7.24 9.09
N GLU A 57 -11.79 8.19 10.00
CA GLU A 57 -12.51 8.19 11.28
C GLU A 57 -14.02 8.20 11.06
N LYS A 58 -14.54 9.05 10.17
CA LYS A 58 -15.97 9.07 9.85
C LYS A 58 -16.50 7.75 9.32
N VAL A 59 -15.73 7.10 8.44
CA VAL A 59 -16.07 5.77 7.95
C VAL A 59 -16.05 4.76 9.10
N ALA A 60 -15.04 4.81 9.96
CA ALA A 60 -14.95 3.93 11.13
C ALA A 60 -16.13 4.12 12.09
N PHE A 61 -16.55 5.37 12.37
CA PHE A 61 -17.73 5.66 13.17
C PHE A 61 -19.03 5.18 12.52
N GLY A 62 -19.13 5.27 11.19
CA GLY A 62 -20.29 4.77 10.44
C GLY A 62 -20.42 3.25 10.54
N VAL A 63 -19.31 2.52 10.45
CA VAL A 63 -19.27 1.06 10.62
C VAL A 63 -19.51 0.66 12.08
N HIS A 64 -18.94 1.39 13.04
CA HIS A 64 -19.11 1.09 14.47
C HIS A 64 -20.54 1.32 14.97
N LYS A 65 -21.32 2.16 14.28
CA LYS A 65 -22.70 2.46 14.63
C LYS A 65 -23.71 1.43 14.09
N VAL A 66 -23.27 0.49 13.25
CA VAL A 66 -24.03 -0.69 12.80
C VAL A 66 -23.83 -1.83 13.77
#